data_AF-A0A3A8WUT6-F1
#
_entry.id   AF-A0A3A8WUT6-F1
#
_cell.length_a   1.000
_cell.length_b   1.000
_cell.length_c   1.000
_cell.angle_alpha   90.00
_cell.angle_beta   90.00
_cell.angle_gamma   90.00
#
_symmetry.space_group_name_H-M   'P 1'
#
loop_
_entity.id
_entity.type
_entity.pdbx_description
1 polymer ?
#
loop_
_entity_poly.entity_id
_entity_poly.type
_entity_poly.pdbx_seq_one_letter_code
_entity_poly.pdbx_strand_id
1 'polypeptide(L)' 'MGEPVFLTKNGRGRFVVMDIEDYERDKAEKKLLEKLHEAEQAVKDGNGWLTMDELKAEVGE' A
#
# COMPACT_ATOMS: atom_id res chain seq x y z
N MET A 1 -15.75 -8.29 11.84
CA MET A 1 -16.08 -7.00 11.23
C MET A 1 -16.99 -6.24 12.15
N GLY A 2 -16.46 -5.20 12.79
CA GLY A 2 -17.20 -4.26 13.62
C GLY A 2 -17.09 -2.86 13.04
N GLU A 3 -18.10 -2.03 13.26
CA GLU A 3 -18.03 -0.63 12.85
C GLU A 3 -17.00 0.13 13.73
N PRO A 4 -16.17 1.00 13.13
CA PRO A 4 -15.22 1.79 13.89
C PRO A 4 -15.95 2.82 14.77
N VAL A 5 -15.41 3.02 15.99
CA VAL A 5 -15.88 4.06 16.92
C VAL A 5 -15.00 5.30 16.78
N PHE A 6 -15.62 6.45 16.57
CA PHE A 6 -14.93 7.73 16.43
C PHE A 6 -15.01 8.55 17.72
N LEU A 7 -13.86 8.95 18.24
CA LEU A 7 -13.76 9.78 19.45
C LEU A 7 -13.44 11.22 19.06
N THR A 8 -14.25 12.15 19.59
CA THR A 8 -14.10 13.59 19.33
C THR A 8 -13.47 14.31 20.52
N LYS A 9 -12.73 15.38 20.25
CA LYS A 9 -12.28 16.36 21.24
C LYS A 9 -12.79 17.72 20.82
N ASN A 10 -13.66 18.32 21.64
CA ASN A 10 -14.30 19.62 21.38
C ASN A 10 -15.05 19.65 20.02
N GLY A 11 -15.85 18.62 19.74
CA GLY A 11 -16.65 18.50 18.52
C GLY A 11 -15.87 18.15 17.25
N ARG A 12 -14.55 17.93 17.34
CA ARG A 12 -13.71 17.50 16.20
C ARG A 12 -13.21 16.08 16.39
N GLY A 13 -13.36 15.23 15.38
CA GLY A 13 -12.80 13.88 15.36
C GLY A 13 -11.30 13.91 15.65
N ARG A 14 -10.82 13.01 16.51
CA ARG A 14 -9.42 12.94 16.90
C ARG A 14 -8.85 11.52 16.90
N PHE A 15 -9.63 10.54 17.34
CA PHE A 15 -9.20 9.16 17.39
C PHE A 15 -10.25 8.24 16.78
N VAL A 16 -9.80 7.08 16.32
CA VAL A 16 -10.64 5.97 15.83
C VAL A 16 -10.23 4.72 16.60
N VAL A 17 -11.21 3.97 17.08
CA VAL A 17 -11.02 2.62 17.64
C VAL A 17 -11.70 1.65 16.68
N MET A 18 -10.97 0.66 16.21
CA MET A 18 -11.44 -0.33 15.25
C MET A 18 -10.89 -1.71 15.61
N ASP A 19 -11.46 -2.75 15.01
CA ASP A 19 -10.92 -4.10 15.12
C ASP A 19 -9.48 -4.15 14.58
N ILE A 20 -8.61 -4.89 15.25
CA ILE A 20 -7.20 -4.98 14.87
C ILE A 20 -7.03 -5.65 13.49
N GLU A 21 -7.87 -6.63 13.16
CA GLU A 21 -7.83 -7.30 11.86
C GLU A 21 -8.23 -6.35 10.73
N ASP A 22 -9.23 -5.49 10.98
CA ASP A 22 -9.66 -4.47 10.04
C ASP A 22 -8.55 -3.41 9.85
N TYR A 23 -7.89 -2.98 10.92
CA TYR A 23 -6.76 -2.05 10.86
C TYR A 23 -5.57 -2.61 10.05
N GLU A 24 -5.21 -3.87 10.30
CA GLU A 24 -4.09 -4.52 9.63
C GLU A 24 -4.37 -4.73 8.14
N ARG A 25 -5.61 -5.10 7.78
CA ARG A 25 -6.04 -5.21 6.39
C ARG A 25 -5.95 -3.88 5.65
N ASP A 26 -6.49 -2.80 6.23
CA ASP A 26 -6.44 -1.47 5.61
C ASP A 26 -4.98 -1.00 5.40
N LYS A 27 -4.10 -1.29 6.36
CA LYS A 27 -2.66 -1.00 6.25
C LYS A 27 -1.98 -1.80 5.13
N ALA A 28 -2.32 -3.08 5.01
CA ALA A 28 -1.79 -3.95 3.95
C ALA A 28 -2.28 -3.50 2.57
N GLU A 29 -3.56 -3.16 2.44
CA GLU A 29 -4.16 -2.64 1.20
C GLU A 29 -3.51 -1.32 0.78
N LYS A 30 -3.35 -0.37 1.72
CA LYS A 30 -2.65 0.89 1.43
C LYS A 30 -1.23 0.66 0.91
N LYS A 31 -0.48 -0.23 1.55
CA LYS A 31 0.88 -0.58 1.13
C LYS A 31 0.91 -1.22 -0.27
N LEU A 32 -0.09 -2.04 -0.59
CA LEU A 32 -0.22 -2.64 -1.92
C LEU A 32 -0.47 -1.56 -2.98
N LEU A 33 -1.39 -0.63 -2.71
CA LEU A 33 -1.70 0.48 -3.62
C LEU A 33 -0.50 1.40 -3.85
N GLU A 34 0.29 1.69 -2.81
CA GLU A 34 1.54 2.45 -2.92
C GLU A 34 2.52 1.76 -3.89
N LYS A 35 2.75 0.45 -3.74
CA LYS A 35 3.63 -0.31 -4.64
C LYS A 35 3.13 -0.40 -6.07
N LEU A 36 1.82 -0.56 -6.25
CA LEU A 36 1.21 -0.56 -7.60
C LEU A 36 1.40 0.81 -8.26
N HIS A 37 1.22 1.90 -7.51
CA HIS A 37 1.45 3.23 -8.02
C HIS A 37 2.92 3.46 -8.42
N GLU A 38 3.88 3.03 -7.58
CA GLU A 38 5.32 3.08 -7.91
C GLU A 38 5.62 2.33 -9.20
N ALA A 39 5.08 1.11 -9.37
CA ALA A 39 5.26 0.33 -10.59
C ALA A 39 4.64 1.02 -11.81
N GLU A 40 3.44 1.59 -11.69
CA GLU A 40 2.80 2.35 -12.77
C GLU A 40 3.63 3.57 -13.20
N GLN A 41 4.25 4.29 -12.27
CA GLN A 41 5.15 5.41 -12.61
C GLN A 41 6.43 4.93 -13.29
N ALA A 42 7.06 3.87 -12.77
CA ALA A 42 8.28 3.31 -13.36
C ALA A 42 8.05 2.86 -14.82
N VAL A 43 6.88 2.29 -15.11
CA VAL A 43 6.46 1.94 -16.47
C VAL A 43 6.29 3.18 -17.36
N LYS A 44 5.66 4.24 -16.86
CA LYS A 44 5.48 5.51 -17.61
C LYS A 44 6.80 6.19 -17.94
N ASP A 45 7.75 6.16 -17.00
CA ASP A 45 9.06 6.80 -17.15
C ASP A 45 10.04 5.97 -17.99
N GLY A 46 9.63 4.79 -18.48
CA GLY A 46 10.44 3.92 -19.33
C GLY A 46 11.51 3.11 -18.58
N ASN A 47 11.55 3.20 -17.24
CA ASN A 47 12.55 2.57 -16.38
C ASN A 47 12.07 1.26 -15.71
N GLY A 48 10.84 0.81 -16.01
CA GLY A 48 10.17 -0.27 -15.28
C GLY A 48 10.23 -1.66 -15.91
N TRP A 49 10.89 -1.83 -17.06
CA TRP A 49 10.90 -3.10 -17.80
C TRP A 49 12.31 -3.63 -17.95
N LEU A 50 12.48 -4.91 -17.67
CA LEU A 50 13.66 -5.69 -18.04
C LEU A 50 13.26 -6.73 -19.07
N THR A 51 14.12 -6.96 -20.06
CA THR A 51 14.05 -8.16 -20.89
C THR A 51 14.37 -9.39 -20.04
N MET A 52 13.99 -10.57 -20.54
CA MET A 52 14.29 -11.82 -19.83
C MET A 52 15.80 -12.07 -19.66
N ASP A 53 16.63 -11.59 -20.59
CA ASP A 53 18.08 -11.73 -20.51
C ASP A 53 18.68 -10.76 -19.48
N GLU A 54 18.22 -9.51 -19.44
CA GLU A 54 18.60 -8.54 -18.41
C GLU A 54 18.20 -9.02 -17.01
N LEU A 55 16.97 -9.55 -16.87
CA LEU A 55 16.48 -10.09 -15.61
C LEU A 55 17.39 -11.23 -15.10
N LYS A 56 17.71 -12.21 -15.95
CA LYS A 56 18.57 -13.35 -15.58
C LYS A 56 19.97 -12.91 -15.16
N ALA A 57 20.54 -11.95 -15.87
CA ALA A 57 21.85 -11.38 -15.54
C ALA A 57 21.85 -10.70 -14.16
N GLU A 58 20.74 -10.07 -13.75
CA GLU A 58 20.62 -9.37 -12.48
C GLU A 58 20.33 -10.31 -11.29
N VAL A 59 19.51 -11.36 -11.49
CA VAL A 59 19.18 -12.33 -10.42
C VAL A 59 20.18 -13.49 -10.29
N GLY A 60 21.15 -13.60 -11.20
CA GLY A 60 22.22 -14.59 -11.14
C GLY A 60 21.83 -15.99 -11.62
N GLU A 61 20.95 -16.08 -12.62
CA GLU A 61 20.59 -17.34 -13.32
C GLU A 61 21.29 -17.49 -14.68
#